data_AF-A0A345IJC6-F1
#
_entry.id   AF-A0A345IJC6-F1
#
_cell.length_a   1.000
_cell.length_b   1.000
_cell.length_c   1.000
_cell.angle_alpha   90.00
_cell.angle_beta   90.00
_cell.angle_gamma   90.00
#
_symmetry.space_group_name_H-M   'P 1'
#
loop_
_entity.id
_entity.type
_entity.pdbx_description
1 polymer ?
#
loop_
_entity_poly.entity_id
_entity_poly.type
_entity_poly.pdbx_seq_one_letter_code
_entity_poly.pdbx_strand_id
1 'polypeptide(L)'
;MATRYRDDAGHELGLISSVTAPFCGDCTRARLSAVGVLYTCLFASRGTDLRSPLRAGASDALLREQLVAVWSQRRDRYSEERGEQAAARPKVEMSHIGG
;
A
#
# COMPACT_ATOMS: atom_id res chain seq x y z
N MET A 1 0.72 -13.63 -2.11
CA MET A 1 0.45 -14.76 -1.19
C MET A 1 1.73 -15.58 -1.04
N ALA A 2 1.97 -16.24 0.10
CA ALA A 2 3.19 -17.01 0.32
C ALA A 2 3.00 -18.47 -0.13
N THR A 3 3.97 -19.02 -0.86
CA THR A 3 4.05 -20.47 -1.11
C THR A 3 4.63 -21.13 0.14
N ARG A 4 3.96 -22.15 0.67
CA ARG A 4 4.32 -22.80 1.94
C ARG A 4 4.88 -24.19 1.70
N TYR A 5 5.93 -24.53 2.44
CA TYR A 5 6.60 -25.82 2.45
C TYR A 5 6.63 -26.34 3.89
N ARG A 6 6.57 -27.66 4.06
CA ARG A 6 6.76 -28.30 5.36
C ARG A 6 7.87 -29.35 5.27
N ASP A 7 8.67 -29.46 6.30
CA ASP A 7 9.62 -30.56 6.46
C ASP A 7 8.96 -31.77 7.15
N ASP A 8 9.69 -32.89 7.19
CA ASP A 8 9.21 -34.14 7.81
C ASP A 8 9.06 -34.02 9.34
N ALA A 9 9.69 -33.02 9.96
CA ALA A 9 9.55 -32.69 11.38
C ALA A 9 8.33 -31.77 11.67
N GLY A 10 7.63 -31.30 10.63
CA GLY A 10 6.44 -30.47 10.73
C GLY A 10 6.68 -28.97 10.77
N HIS A 11 7.92 -28.49 10.63
CA HIS A 11 8.24 -27.06 10.52
C HIS A 11 7.74 -26.49 9.20
N GLU A 12 7.26 -25.25 9.20
CA GLU A 12 6.75 -24.58 8.00
C GLU A 12 7.68 -23.44 7.56
N LEU A 13 7.97 -23.39 6.26
CA LEU A 13 8.68 -22.30 5.59
C LEU A 13 7.77 -21.65 4.54
N GLY A 14 7.67 -20.32 4.56
CA GLY A 14 6.91 -19.54 3.57
C GLY A 14 7.82 -18.70 2.68
N LEU A 15 7.64 -18.79 1.36
CA LEU A 15 8.34 -17.97 0.37
C LEU A 15 7.38 -16.92 -0.20
N ILE A 16 7.79 -15.65 -0.18
CA ILE A 16 7.01 -14.52 -0.71
C ILE A 16 7.64 -14.03 -2.02
N SER A 17 7.03 -14.39 -3.15
CA SER A 17 7.49 -14.05 -4.49
C SER A 17 7.07 -12.65 -4.93
N SER A 18 7.55 -11.60 -4.27
CA SER A 18 7.13 -10.19 -4.52
C SER A 18 7.51 -9.61 -5.89
N VAL A 19 8.32 -10.32 -6.68
CA VAL A 19 8.81 -9.90 -8.00
C VAL A 19 8.33 -10.85 -9.10
N THR A 20 8.56 -12.15 -8.96
CA THR A 20 8.23 -13.15 -9.98
C THR A 20 6.74 -13.53 -10.01
N ALA A 21 6.02 -13.33 -8.90
CA ALA A 21 4.58 -13.55 -8.81
C ALA A 21 3.93 -12.42 -7.98
N PRO A 22 3.83 -11.20 -8.55
CA PRO A 22 3.25 -10.06 -7.85
C PRO A 22 1.78 -10.31 -7.48
N PHE A 23 1.33 -9.60 -6.45
CA PHE A 23 0.02 -9.80 -5.82
C PHE A 23 -0.69 -8.47 -5.57
N CYS A 24 -0.59 -7.52 -6.51
CA CYS A 24 -1.23 -6.21 -6.34
C CYS A 24 -2.74 -6.30 -6.53
N GLY A 25 -3.24 -7.19 -7.40
CA GLY A 25 -4.68 -7.45 -7.59
C GLY A 25 -5.43 -7.78 -6.30
N ASP A 26 -4.82 -8.58 -5.43
CA ASP A 26 -5.41 -8.95 -4.11
C ASP A 26 -5.01 -8.00 -2.98
N CYS A 27 -4.23 -6.94 -3.27
CA CYS A 27 -3.72 -6.06 -2.23
C CYS A 27 -4.87 -5.20 -1.68
N THR A 28 -5.15 -5.32 -0.38
CA THR A 28 -6.19 -4.55 0.35
C THR A 28 -5.61 -3.56 1.35
N ARG A 29 -4.31 -3.26 1.27
CA ARG A 29 -3.61 -2.38 2.21
C ARG A 29 -3.73 -0.91 1.85
N ALA A 30 -4.15 -0.11 2.82
CA ALA A 30 -3.90 1.33 2.90
C ALA A 30 -2.84 1.60 3.97
N ARG A 31 -2.06 2.67 3.83
CA ARG A 31 -1.00 3.05 4.76
C ARG A 31 -1.10 4.52 5.13
N LEU A 32 -0.97 4.83 6.41
CA LEU A 32 -0.88 6.21 6.90
C LEU A 32 0.57 6.50 7.27
N SER A 33 1.13 7.56 6.71
CA SER A 33 2.48 7.99 7.05
C SER A 33 2.53 8.65 8.44
N ALA A 34 3.74 8.73 9.02
CA ALA A 34 3.98 9.40 10.29
C ALA A 34 3.57 10.88 10.30
N VAL A 35 3.52 11.54 9.14
CA VAL A 35 3.08 12.93 8.98
C VAL A 35 1.57 13.07 8.69
N GLY A 36 0.84 11.95 8.64
CA GLY A 36 -0.62 11.91 8.47
C GLY A 36 -1.11 12.01 7.03
N VAL A 37 -0.28 11.59 6.07
CA VAL A 37 -0.66 11.43 4.66
C VAL A 37 -0.98 9.96 4.37
N LEU A 38 -2.15 9.71 3.79
CA LEU A 38 -2.63 8.40 3.33
C LEU A 38 -2.01 8.02 1.99
N TYR A 39 -1.51 6.80 1.90
CA TYR A 39 -1.02 6.18 0.67
C TYR A 39 -1.73 4.85 0.41
N THR A 40 -2.07 4.60 -0.84
CA THR A 40 -2.75 3.39 -1.33
C THR A 40 -1.80 2.32 -1.84
N CYS A 41 -0.50 2.60 -1.83
CA CYS A 41 0.57 1.67 -2.22
C CYS A 41 1.86 1.98 -1.47
N LEU A 42 2.68 0.95 -1.26
CA LEU A 42 4.03 1.09 -0.70
C LEU A 42 4.96 1.93 -1.60
N PHE A 43 4.64 2.01 -2.90
CA PHE A 43 5.44 2.69 -3.92
C PHE A 43 4.70 3.88 -4.56
N ALA A 44 3.65 4.38 -3.91
CA ALA A 44 2.89 5.51 -4.42
C ALA A 44 3.77 6.78 -4.50
N SER A 45 3.53 7.60 -5.53
CA SER A 45 4.24 8.87 -5.74
C SER A 45 3.58 10.07 -5.06
N ARG A 46 2.29 9.94 -4.74
CA ARG A 46 1.46 10.97 -4.12
C ARG A 46 0.56 10.31 -3.08
N GLY A 47 0.17 11.07 -2.07
CA GLY A 47 -0.77 10.64 -1.04
C GLY A 47 -1.78 11.74 -0.73
N THR A 48 -2.75 11.40 0.11
CA THR A 48 -3.84 12.31 0.52
C THR A 48 -3.59 12.77 1.95
N ASP A 49 -3.54 14.09 2.17
CA ASP A 49 -3.42 14.65 3.53
C ASP A 49 -4.72 14.44 4.31
N LEU A 50 -4.66 13.62 5.36
CA LEU A 50 -5.76 13.43 6.31
C LEU A 50 -5.53 14.22 7.61
N ARG A 51 -4.31 14.69 7.86
CA ARG A 51 -3.95 15.39 9.09
C ARG A 51 -4.59 16.77 9.15
N SER A 52 -4.53 17.53 8.05
CA SER A 52 -5.09 18.88 8.00
C SER A 52 -6.60 18.91 8.28
N PRO A 53 -7.46 18.14 7.56
CA PRO A 53 -8.90 18.14 7.84
C PRO A 53 -9.21 17.64 9.26
N LEU A 54 -8.50 16.61 9.74
CA LEU A 54 -8.68 16.10 11.11
C LEU A 54 -8.36 17.19 12.16
N ARG A 55 -7.25 17.92 11.99
CA ARG A 55 -6.88 19.02 12.90
C ARG A 55 -7.78 20.25 12.80
N ALA A 56 -8.45 20.43 11.66
CA ALA A 56 -9.46 21.47 11.47
C ALA A 56 -10.82 21.09 12.08
N GLY A 57 -10.96 19.90 12.72
CA GLY A 57 -12.21 19.46 13.33
C GLY A 57 -13.21 18.87 12.33
N ALA A 58 -12.74 18.32 11.21
CA ALA A 58 -13.60 17.59 10.28
C ALA A 58 -14.41 16.50 11.00
N SER A 59 -15.66 16.32 10.60
CA SER A 59 -16.50 15.25 11.12
C SER A 59 -16.07 13.88 10.59
N ASP A 60 -16.39 12.82 11.33
CA ASP A 60 -16.15 11.44 10.90
C ASP A 60 -16.80 11.13 9.56
N ALA A 61 -17.97 11.70 9.28
CA ALA A 61 -18.66 11.54 8.00
C ALA A 61 -17.82 12.10 6.84
N LEU A 62 -17.27 13.30 6.99
CA LEU A 62 -16.43 13.93 5.97
C LEU A 62 -15.12 13.14 5.75
N LEU A 63 -14.48 12.70 6.83
CA LEU A 63 -13.27 11.87 6.76
C LEU A 63 -13.58 10.53 6.08
N ARG A 64 -14.71 9.91 6.39
CA ARG A 64 -15.16 8.66 5.76
C ARG A 64 -15.38 8.85 4.26
N GLU A 65 -16.02 9.93 3.84
CA GLU A 65 -16.22 10.26 2.43
C GLU A 65 -14.89 10.42 1.70
N GLN A 66 -13.93 11.14 2.29
CA GLN A 66 -12.59 11.28 1.73
C GLN A 66 -11.87 9.92 1.59
N LEU A 67 -11.92 9.07 2.62
CA LEU A 67 -11.33 7.73 2.58
C LEU A 67 -11.94 6.86 1.47
N VAL A 68 -13.27 6.84 1.36
CA VAL A 68 -13.99 6.09 0.31
C VAL A 68 -13.66 6.63 -1.09
N ALA A 69 -13.60 7.95 -1.25
CA ALA A 69 -13.24 8.58 -2.52
C ALA A 69 -11.82 8.21 -2.96
N VAL A 70 -10.85 8.25 -2.05
CA VAL A 70 -9.47 7.83 -2.34
C VAL A 70 -9.40 6.34 -2.68
N TRP A 71 -10.06 5.49 -1.88
CA TRP A 71 -9.99 4.04 -2.05
C TRP A 71 -10.67 3.56 -3.34
N SER A 72 -11.84 4.12 -3.68
CA SER A 72 -12.58 3.75 -4.89
C SER A 72 -11.86 4.12 -6.19
N GLN A 73 -10.98 5.13 -6.16
CA GLN A 73 -10.19 5.57 -7.30
C GLN A 73 -8.82 4.88 -7.38
N ARG A 74 -8.47 4.04 -6.40
CA ARG A 74 -7.17 3.36 -6.32
C ARG A 74 -6.93 2.51 -7.56
N ARG A 75 -5.78 2.74 -8.20
CA ARG A 75 -5.28 1.94 -9.34
C ARG A 75 -3.86 1.44 -9.13
N ASP A 76 -3.31 1.60 -7.93
CA ASP A 76 -1.93 1.25 -7.67
C ASP A 76 -1.67 -0.26 -7.76
N ARG A 77 -0.74 -0.60 -8.65
CA ARG A 77 -0.27 -1.98 -8.86
C ARG A 77 1.20 -2.00 -9.28
N TYR A 78 2.03 -1.26 -8.54
CA TYR A 78 3.44 -1.04 -8.87
C TYR A 78 4.22 -2.32 -9.16
N SER A 79 4.07 -3.38 -8.35
CA SER A 79 4.84 -4.61 -8.57
C SER A 79 4.40 -5.37 -9.83
N GLU A 80 3.16 -5.20 -10.29
CA GLU A 80 2.69 -5.75 -11.57
C GLU A 80 3.19 -4.90 -12.75
N GLU A 81 3.18 -3.58 -12.61
CA GLU A 81 3.57 -2.65 -13.68
C GLU A 81 5.10 -2.46 -13.84
N ARG A 82 5.90 -2.90 -12.86
CA ARG A 82 7.35 -2.64 -12.82
C ARG A 82 8.09 -3.14 -14.06
N GLY A 83 7.66 -4.26 -14.65
CA GLY A 83 8.28 -4.83 -15.85
C GLY A 83 7.99 -4.04 -17.14
N GLU A 84 6.91 -3.25 -17.14
CA GLU A 84 6.43 -2.51 -18.31
C GLU A 84 6.86 -1.02 -18.27
N GLN A 85 7.13 -0.48 -17.07
CA GLN A 85 7.52 0.92 -16.88
C GLN A 85 9.03 1.06 -16.61
N ALA A 86 9.77 1.47 -17.64
CA ALA A 86 11.24 1.65 -17.59
C ALA A 86 11.71 2.89 -16.78
N ALA A 87 10.81 3.79 -16.37
CA ALA A 87 11.19 5.04 -15.72
C ALA A 87 10.99 4.99 -14.20
N ALA A 88 12.04 5.33 -13.44
CA ALA A 88 11.97 5.52 -12.00
C ALA A 88 11.07 6.73 -11.69
N ARG A 89 9.89 6.47 -11.12
CA ARG A 89 8.99 7.52 -10.62
C ARG A 89 9.37 7.85 -9.17
N PRO A 90 9.33 9.12 -8.75
CA PRO A 90 9.49 9.46 -7.35
C PRO A 90 8.41 8.73 -6.54
N LYS A 91 8.82 8.12 -5.43
CA LYS A 91 7.97 7.25 -4.59
C LYS A 91 8.18 7.60 -3.13
N VAL A 92 7.15 7.38 -2.31
CA VAL A 92 7.25 7.54 -0.86
C VAL A 92 8.30 6.58 -0.29
N GLU A 93 9.09 7.09 0.65
CA GLU A 93 10.07 6.28 1.37
C GLU A 93 9.37 5.33 2.35
N MET A 94 9.73 4.05 2.33
CA MET A 94 9.06 3.03 3.15
C MET A 94 9.19 3.31 4.66
N SER A 95 10.25 4.01 5.07
CA SER A 95 10.43 4.47 6.45
C SER A 95 9.31 5.41 6.92
N HIS A 96 8.68 6.14 6.01
CA HIS A 96 7.62 7.10 6.35
C HIS A 96 6.26 6.44 6.52
N ILE A 97 6.06 5.24 5.98
CA ILE A 97 4.75 4.55 5.89
C ILE A 97 4.76 3.15 6.52
N GLY A 98 5.73 2.90 7.42
CA GLY A 98 5.85 1.71 8.26
C GLY A 98 5.92 0.42 7.47
N GLY A 99 7.13 -0.02 7.12
CA GLY A 99 7.46 -1.23 6.33
C GLY A 99 6.49 -2.39 6.48
#